data_AF-A0A7Z6ST09-F1
#
_entry.id   AF-A0A7Z6ST09-F1
#
_cell.length_a   1.000
_cell.length_b   1.000
_cell.length_c   1.000
_cell.angle_alpha   90.00
_cell.angle_beta   90.00
_cell.angle_gamma   90.00
#
_symmetry.space_group_name_H-M   'P 1'
#
loop_
_entity.id
_entity.type
_entity.pdbx_description
1 polymer ?
#
loop_
_entity_poly.entity_id
_entity_poly.type
_entity_poly.pdbx_seq_one_letter_code
_entity_poly.pdbx_strand_id
1 'polypeptide(L)'
;KDELNYNRINWRDIGKDKNITRQEYDLINSKRIANSNYLISKAKKVVKQYNDKFNHSLSEVKGENETVQATQIHHIFPVQDFPLIADYIENLIALTPNQHFIYAHPNNQTRLIDKDFQYICLLAKTNIIFNDTQGVYDWKHYIFVLNMGLKTTIFSQVNNEWELLRSIDTFYFDFNKSKDPSWQYLL
;
A
#
# COMPACT_ATOMS: atom_id res chain seq x y z
N LYS A 1 -46.42 -29.37 8.88
CA LYS A 1 -46.32 -28.90 7.47
C LYS A 1 -44.88 -28.43 7.33
N ASP A 2 -43.99 -29.35 6.96
CA ASP A 2 -42.55 -29.08 6.93
C ASP A 2 -42.20 -28.47 5.58
N GLU A 3 -41.97 -27.16 5.56
CA GLU A 3 -41.45 -26.46 4.41
C GLU A 3 -39.98 -26.87 4.18
N LEU A 4 -39.79 -27.77 3.23
CA LEU A 4 -38.49 -28.10 2.68
C LEU A 4 -37.92 -26.84 1.98
N ASN A 5 -37.13 -26.06 2.71
CA ASN A 5 -36.40 -24.89 2.21
C ASN A 5 -35.24 -25.28 1.27
N TYR A 6 -35.56 -25.90 0.13
CA TYR A 6 -34.63 -26.14 -0.97
C TYR A 6 -34.53 -24.90 -1.86
N ASN A 7 -33.84 -23.87 -1.38
CA ASN A 7 -33.20 -22.86 -2.23
C ASN A 7 -32.25 -21.94 -1.44
N ARG A 8 -31.49 -22.50 -0.49
CA ARG A 8 -30.36 -21.74 0.08
C ARG A 8 -29.25 -21.68 -0.96
N ILE A 9 -28.90 -20.47 -1.38
CA ILE A 9 -27.69 -20.22 -2.18
C ILE A 9 -26.53 -20.88 -1.44
N ASN A 10 -25.90 -21.85 -2.09
CA ASN A 10 -24.71 -22.48 -1.54
C ASN A 10 -23.62 -21.40 -1.48
N TRP A 11 -23.16 -21.08 -0.28
CA TRP A 11 -22.18 -20.01 -0.07
C TRP A 11 -20.88 -20.21 -0.86
N ARG A 12 -20.58 -21.47 -1.22
CA ARG A 12 -19.42 -21.85 -2.05
C ARG A 12 -19.58 -21.55 -3.55
N ASP A 13 -20.80 -21.32 -4.00
CA ASP A 13 -21.10 -20.98 -5.40
C ASP A 13 -21.36 -19.47 -5.58
N ILE A 14 -21.14 -18.66 -4.52
CA ILE A 14 -21.21 -17.19 -4.59
C ILE A 14 -20.06 -16.66 -5.46
N GLY A 15 -20.37 -15.94 -6.54
CA GLY A 15 -19.39 -15.30 -7.42
C GLY A 15 -18.77 -16.22 -8.48
N LYS A 16 -19.25 -17.46 -8.59
CA LYS A 16 -18.88 -18.43 -9.62
C LYS A 16 -19.85 -18.35 -10.80
N ASP A 17 -19.35 -18.36 -12.03
CA ASP A 17 -20.19 -18.49 -13.23
C ASP A 17 -20.94 -19.84 -13.22
N LYS A 18 -22.21 -19.85 -13.63
CA LYS A 18 -23.03 -21.07 -13.71
C LYS A 18 -22.48 -22.08 -14.72
N ASN A 19 -21.67 -21.63 -15.68
CA ASN A 19 -21.15 -22.45 -16.78
C ASN A 19 -19.78 -23.09 -16.50
N ILE A 20 -19.16 -22.85 -15.34
CA ILE A 20 -17.87 -23.47 -14.98
C ILE A 20 -18.06 -24.49 -13.86
N THR A 21 -17.27 -25.56 -13.85
CA THR A 21 -17.25 -26.51 -12.73
C THR A 21 -16.56 -25.91 -11.50
N ARG A 22 -16.78 -26.49 -10.32
CA ARG A 22 -16.13 -25.99 -9.09
C ARG A 22 -14.60 -26.14 -9.16
N GLN A 23 -14.12 -27.26 -9.67
CA GLN A 23 -12.69 -27.53 -9.84
C GLN A 23 -12.02 -26.54 -10.80
N GLU A 24 -12.70 -26.17 -11.91
CA GLU A 24 -12.20 -25.16 -12.83
C GLU A 24 -12.16 -23.77 -12.19
N TYR A 25 -13.20 -23.38 -11.46
CA TYR A 25 -13.21 -22.11 -10.73
C TYR A 25 -12.06 -22.03 -9.72
N ASP A 26 -11.86 -23.07 -8.92
CA ASP A 26 -10.78 -23.12 -7.93
C ASP A 26 -9.40 -23.06 -8.59
N LEU A 27 -9.21 -23.74 -9.72
CA LEU A 27 -7.96 -23.71 -10.50
C LEU A 27 -7.70 -22.34 -11.14
N ILE A 28 -8.73 -21.69 -11.69
CA ILE A 28 -8.62 -20.34 -12.25
C ILE A 28 -8.31 -19.36 -11.14
N ASN A 29 -9.01 -19.44 -10.01
CA ASN A 29 -8.80 -18.57 -8.86
C ASN A 29 -7.40 -18.77 -8.25
N SER A 30 -6.93 -20.01 -8.10
CA SER A 30 -5.58 -20.30 -7.59
C SER A 30 -4.50 -19.74 -8.51
N LYS A 31 -4.64 -19.89 -9.83
CA LYS A 31 -3.74 -19.29 -10.82
C LYS A 31 -3.73 -17.77 -10.76
N ARG A 32 -4.90 -17.14 -10.59
CA ARG A 32 -5.03 -15.68 -10.42
C ARG A 32 -4.33 -15.19 -9.16
N ILE A 33 -4.54 -15.87 -8.03
CA ILE A 33 -3.90 -15.55 -6.74
C ILE A 33 -2.37 -15.73 -6.85
N ALA A 34 -1.91 -16.85 -7.43
CA ALA A 34 -0.49 -17.11 -7.62
C ALA A 34 0.19 -16.03 -8.49
N ASN A 35 -0.48 -15.62 -9.59
CA ASN A 35 0.02 -14.55 -10.45
C ASN A 35 0.07 -13.20 -9.70
N SER A 36 -0.97 -12.87 -8.92
CA SER A 36 -0.99 -11.64 -8.11
C SER A 36 0.15 -11.63 -7.08
N ASN A 37 0.34 -12.71 -6.33
CA ASN A 37 1.43 -12.83 -5.35
C ASN A 37 2.82 -12.72 -6.00
N TYR A 38 2.96 -13.27 -7.20
CA TYR A 38 4.20 -13.15 -7.98
C TYR A 38 4.48 -11.70 -8.38
N LEU A 39 3.48 -10.98 -8.89
CA LEU A 39 3.62 -9.57 -9.26
C LEU A 39 3.94 -8.68 -8.04
N ILE A 40 3.25 -8.88 -6.92
CA ILE A 40 3.54 -8.19 -5.66
C ILE A 40 4.98 -8.47 -5.21
N SER A 41 5.43 -9.72 -5.26
CA SER A 41 6.80 -10.10 -4.88
C SER A 41 7.84 -9.45 -5.80
N LYS A 42 7.54 -9.33 -7.09
CA LYS A 42 8.39 -8.64 -8.07
C LYS A 42 8.45 -7.14 -7.76
N ALA A 43 7.32 -6.49 -7.49
CA ALA A 43 7.25 -5.08 -7.12
C ALA A 43 8.06 -4.78 -5.85
N LYS A 44 7.93 -5.61 -4.80
CA LYS A 44 8.73 -5.49 -3.58
C LYS A 44 10.23 -5.60 -3.84
N LYS A 45 10.65 -6.49 -4.74
CA LYS A 45 12.07 -6.61 -5.13
C LYS A 45 12.57 -5.35 -5.83
N VAL A 46 11.76 -4.72 -6.68
CA VAL A 46 12.12 -3.47 -7.36
C VAL A 46 12.36 -2.36 -6.33
N VAL A 47 11.42 -2.14 -5.40
CA VAL A 47 11.58 -1.11 -4.35
C VAL A 47 12.78 -1.40 -3.47
N LYS A 48 12.99 -2.66 -3.08
CA LYS A 48 14.17 -3.04 -2.30
C LYS A 48 15.47 -2.72 -3.04
N GLN A 49 15.59 -3.12 -4.30
CA GLN A 49 16.81 -2.86 -5.10
C GLN A 49 17.06 -1.37 -5.30
N TYR A 50 16.00 -0.59 -5.51
CA TYR A 50 16.08 0.86 -5.57
C TYR A 50 16.62 1.44 -4.26
N ASN A 51 15.99 1.08 -3.13
CA ASN A 51 16.36 1.57 -1.81
C ASN A 51 17.81 1.19 -1.44
N ASP A 52 18.21 -0.05 -1.74
CA ASP A 52 19.55 -0.55 -1.47
C ASP A 52 20.61 0.27 -2.24
N LYS A 53 20.31 0.66 -3.48
CA LYS A 53 21.24 1.37 -4.37
C LYS A 53 21.27 2.89 -4.15
N PHE A 54 20.13 3.52 -3.89
CA PHE A 54 19.99 4.98 -3.93
C PHE A 54 19.70 5.62 -2.56
N ASN A 55 19.34 4.83 -1.55
CA ASN A 55 19.06 5.32 -0.19
C ASN A 55 19.86 4.54 0.87
N HIS A 56 20.97 3.91 0.48
CA HIS A 56 21.87 3.16 1.36
C HIS A 56 21.17 2.11 2.24
N SER A 57 20.10 1.51 1.73
CA SER A 57 19.27 0.56 2.47
C SER A 57 18.68 1.14 3.78
N LEU A 58 18.60 2.46 3.93
CA LEU A 58 17.95 3.13 5.05
C LEU A 58 16.44 3.26 4.80
N SER A 59 15.69 3.68 5.81
CA SER A 59 14.26 3.93 5.65
C SER A 59 13.97 5.11 4.72
N GLU A 60 12.86 5.01 4.00
CA GLU A 60 12.24 6.14 3.29
C GLU A 60 11.62 7.11 4.30
N VAL A 61 11.09 6.60 5.43
CA VAL A 61 10.65 7.44 6.55
C VAL A 61 11.86 7.78 7.42
N LYS A 62 12.32 9.03 7.35
CA LYS A 62 13.48 9.50 8.11
C LYS A 62 13.13 9.68 9.59
N GLY A 63 14.08 9.34 10.45
CA GLY A 63 14.01 9.56 11.89
C GLY A 63 15.33 10.14 12.41
N GLU A 64 15.33 10.60 13.66
CA GLU A 64 16.52 11.16 14.29
C GLU A 64 17.63 10.10 14.39
N ASN A 65 18.76 10.34 13.74
CA ASN A 65 19.92 9.44 13.74
C ASN A 65 19.57 7.98 13.37
N GLU A 66 18.56 7.77 12.52
CA GLU A 66 18.14 6.44 12.09
C GLU A 66 19.25 5.79 11.25
N THR A 67 19.88 4.77 11.82
CA THR A 67 20.95 3.98 11.20
C THR A 67 20.54 2.56 10.91
N VAL A 68 19.33 2.16 11.35
CA VAL A 68 18.81 0.81 11.15
C VAL A 68 18.43 0.61 9.70
N GLN A 69 18.78 -0.56 9.19
CA GLN A 69 18.52 -0.96 7.81
C GLN A 69 17.02 -1.19 7.58
N ALA A 70 16.50 -0.65 6.49
CA ALA A 70 15.13 -0.85 6.04
C ALA A 70 14.99 -2.21 5.35
N THR A 71 14.63 -3.21 6.14
CA THR A 71 14.44 -4.59 5.67
C THR A 71 12.99 -4.90 5.29
N GLN A 72 12.05 -4.00 5.61
CA GLN A 72 10.62 -4.22 5.41
C GLN A 72 10.09 -3.41 4.25
N ILE A 73 9.67 -4.07 3.17
CA ILE A 73 8.90 -3.41 2.10
C ILE A 73 7.41 -3.53 2.43
N HIS A 74 6.88 -2.42 2.93
CA HIS A 74 5.55 -2.28 3.46
C HIS A 74 4.58 -1.70 2.42
N HIS A 75 3.31 -2.11 2.49
CA HIS A 75 2.23 -1.57 1.66
C HIS A 75 1.60 -0.37 2.37
N ILE A 76 1.67 0.82 1.77
CA ILE A 76 1.06 2.04 2.37
C ILE A 76 -0.47 1.87 2.45
N PHE A 77 -1.09 1.39 1.36
CA PHE A 77 -2.46 0.91 1.34
C PHE A 77 -2.47 -0.62 1.34
N PRO A 78 -3.15 -1.27 2.31
CA PRO A 78 -2.96 -2.69 2.58
C PRO A 78 -3.56 -3.57 1.47
N VAL A 79 -2.87 -4.65 1.13
CA VAL A 79 -3.29 -5.61 0.08
C VAL A 79 -4.68 -6.21 0.31
N GLN A 80 -5.09 -6.37 1.58
CA GLN A 80 -6.42 -6.88 1.94
C GLN A 80 -7.53 -6.00 1.39
N ASP A 81 -7.37 -4.69 1.52
CA ASP A 81 -8.41 -3.72 1.19
C ASP A 81 -8.24 -3.16 -0.22
N PHE A 82 -7.00 -3.17 -0.73
CA PHE A 82 -6.63 -2.58 -2.02
C PHE A 82 -5.81 -3.55 -2.91
N PRO A 83 -6.33 -4.74 -3.25
CA PRO A 83 -5.59 -5.73 -4.04
C PRO A 83 -5.25 -5.24 -5.46
N LEU A 84 -6.02 -4.28 -6.01
CA LEU A 84 -5.82 -3.72 -7.36
C LEU A 84 -4.57 -2.83 -7.48
N ILE A 85 -4.04 -2.32 -6.35
CA ILE A 85 -2.85 -1.48 -6.32
C ILE A 85 -1.71 -2.13 -5.53
N ALA A 86 -1.79 -3.43 -5.27
CA ALA A 86 -0.86 -4.13 -4.39
C ALA A 86 0.51 -4.40 -5.03
N ASP A 87 0.59 -4.42 -6.35
CA ASP A 87 1.82 -4.61 -7.14
C ASP A 87 2.37 -3.31 -7.74
N TYR A 88 1.77 -2.17 -7.42
CA TYR A 88 2.30 -0.86 -7.76
C TYR A 88 3.42 -0.48 -6.80
N ILE A 89 4.60 -0.18 -7.34
CA ILE A 89 5.78 0.17 -6.53
C ILE A 89 5.59 1.52 -5.81
N GLU A 90 4.68 2.35 -6.31
CA GLU A 90 4.26 3.62 -5.74
C GLU A 90 3.43 3.42 -4.45
N ASN A 91 2.85 2.23 -4.25
CA ASN A 91 2.14 1.84 -3.02
C ASN A 91 3.06 1.13 -2.00
N LEU A 92 4.35 1.01 -2.29
CA LEU A 92 5.32 0.29 -1.46
C LEU A 92 6.35 1.25 -0.87
N ILE A 93 6.72 1.04 0.39
CA ILE A 93 7.70 1.89 1.10
C ILE A 93 8.68 1.02 1.89
N ALA A 94 9.98 1.39 1.85
CA ALA A 94 11.01 0.75 2.64
C ALA A 94 11.06 1.31 4.06
N LEU A 95 10.86 0.44 5.06
CA LEU A 95 10.81 0.77 6.49
C LEU A 95 11.78 -0.08 7.30
N THR A 96 12.19 0.43 8.46
CA THR A 96 12.86 -0.37 9.49
C THR A 96 11.87 -1.38 10.12
N PRO A 97 12.35 -2.46 10.76
CA PRO A 97 11.47 -3.37 11.50
C PRO A 97 10.60 -2.67 12.54
N ASN A 98 11.17 -1.71 13.28
CA ASN A 98 10.43 -0.96 14.29
C ASN A 98 9.33 -0.12 13.66
N GLN A 99 9.63 0.59 12.57
CA GLN A 99 8.61 1.36 11.85
C GLN A 99 7.47 0.50 11.32
N HIS A 100 7.78 -0.69 10.81
CA HIS A 100 6.77 -1.61 10.31
C HIS A 100 5.87 -2.19 11.43
N PHE A 101 6.48 -2.70 12.51
CA PHE A 101 5.74 -3.45 13.53
C PHE A 101 5.16 -2.58 14.65
N ILE A 102 5.76 -1.41 14.92
CA ILE A 102 5.35 -0.54 16.02
C ILE A 102 4.50 0.62 15.51
N TYR A 103 4.92 1.29 14.45
CA TYR A 103 4.22 2.49 13.95
C TYR A 103 3.13 2.15 12.92
N ALA A 104 3.45 1.37 11.88
CA ALA A 104 2.45 1.02 10.87
C ALA A 104 1.35 0.09 11.41
N HIS A 105 1.72 -0.82 12.31
CA HIS A 105 0.85 -1.86 12.85
C HIS A 105 0.78 -1.79 14.38
N PRO A 106 0.06 -0.82 14.97
CA PRO A 106 0.05 -0.60 16.41
C PRO A 106 -0.34 -1.89 17.15
N ASN A 107 0.40 -2.20 18.21
CA ASN A 107 0.30 -3.45 18.98
C ASN A 107 0.54 -4.73 18.15
N ASN A 108 1.40 -4.67 17.11
CA ASN A 108 1.71 -5.76 16.18
C ASN A 108 0.48 -6.31 15.44
N GLN A 109 -0.59 -5.53 15.33
CA GLN A 109 -1.80 -5.95 14.62
C GLN A 109 -1.63 -5.69 13.13
N THR A 110 -0.98 -6.61 12.42
CA THR A 110 -0.64 -6.47 10.98
C THR A 110 -1.84 -6.36 10.03
N ARG A 111 -3.07 -6.50 10.56
CA ARG A 111 -4.32 -6.30 9.82
C ARG A 111 -4.81 -4.86 9.84
N LEU A 112 -4.29 -4.03 10.76
CA LEU A 112 -4.66 -2.63 10.91
C LEU A 112 -3.50 -1.75 10.48
N ILE A 113 -3.80 -0.66 9.79
CA ILE A 113 -2.82 0.40 9.51
C ILE A 113 -3.12 1.58 10.42
N ASP A 114 -2.09 2.11 11.08
CA ASP A 114 -2.20 3.39 11.79
C ASP A 114 -2.32 4.54 10.78
N LYS A 115 -3.40 5.31 10.88
CA LYS A 115 -3.71 6.39 9.95
C LYS A 115 -2.66 7.52 9.99
N ASP A 116 -2.14 7.83 11.17
CA ASP A 116 -1.13 8.89 11.33
C ASP A 116 0.20 8.46 10.70
N PHE A 117 0.60 7.20 10.89
CA PHE A 117 1.80 6.67 10.24
C PHE A 117 1.62 6.45 8.74
N GLN A 118 0.42 6.10 8.27
CA GLN A 118 0.10 6.02 6.84
C GLN A 118 0.33 7.38 6.16
N TYR A 119 -0.09 8.48 6.79
CA TYR A 119 0.17 9.83 6.32
C TYR A 119 1.67 10.12 6.19
N ILE A 120 2.45 9.84 7.24
CA ILE A 120 3.92 9.96 7.22
C ILE A 120 4.53 9.17 6.05
N CYS A 121 4.06 7.95 5.81
CA CYS A 121 4.51 7.12 4.69
C CYS A 121 4.18 7.77 3.34
N LEU A 122 2.98 8.34 3.16
CA LEU A 122 2.59 9.02 1.92
C LEU A 122 3.45 10.26 1.65
N LEU A 123 3.76 11.05 2.68
CA LEU A 123 4.66 12.20 2.54
C LEU A 123 6.06 11.76 2.14
N ALA A 124 6.64 10.80 2.86
CA ALA A 124 7.94 10.23 2.55
C ALA A 124 8.00 9.66 1.13
N LYS A 125 6.98 8.88 0.74
CA LYS A 125 6.90 8.29 -0.59
C LYS A 125 6.80 9.33 -1.69
N THR A 126 6.03 10.40 -1.46
CA THR A 126 5.94 11.55 -2.38
C THR A 126 7.32 12.12 -2.64
N ASN A 127 8.09 12.41 -1.58
CA ASN A 127 9.44 12.94 -1.70
C ASN A 127 10.36 12.01 -2.52
N ILE A 128 10.31 10.69 -2.27
CA ILE A 128 11.09 9.69 -3.02
C ILE A 128 10.73 9.69 -4.50
N ILE A 129 9.45 9.75 -4.85
CA ILE A 129 8.99 9.75 -6.24
C ILE A 129 9.40 11.03 -6.97
N PHE A 130 9.27 12.19 -6.32
CA PHE A 130 9.66 13.48 -6.92
C PHE A 130 11.16 13.63 -7.14
N ASN A 131 11.95 13.05 -6.24
CA ASN A 131 13.41 13.06 -6.33
C ASN A 131 13.98 11.88 -7.14
N ASP A 132 13.14 11.06 -7.77
CA ASP A 132 13.60 9.91 -8.54
C ASP A 132 14.24 10.32 -9.87
N THR A 133 15.57 10.44 -9.87
CA THR A 133 16.33 10.74 -11.08
C THR A 133 16.52 9.54 -12.01
N GLN A 134 16.08 8.34 -11.62
CA GLN A 134 16.29 7.09 -12.37
C GLN A 134 15.10 6.73 -13.26
N GLY A 135 13.95 7.40 -13.08
CA GLY A 135 12.71 7.10 -13.81
C GLY A 135 12.17 5.71 -13.50
N VAL A 136 12.38 5.23 -12.27
CA VAL A 136 11.85 3.97 -11.77
C VAL A 136 10.37 4.11 -11.41
N TYR A 137 9.99 5.22 -10.79
CA TYR A 137 8.61 5.52 -10.41
C TYR A 137 7.85 6.25 -11.52
N ASP A 138 6.54 5.96 -11.63
CA ASP A 138 5.66 6.62 -12.60
C ASP A 138 4.63 7.51 -11.90
N TRP A 139 4.55 8.77 -12.34
CA TRP A 139 3.63 9.75 -11.79
C TRP A 139 2.16 9.33 -11.93
N LYS A 140 1.75 8.80 -13.09
CA LYS A 140 0.34 8.42 -13.33
C LYS A 140 -0.04 7.22 -12.47
N HIS A 141 0.88 6.28 -12.28
CA HIS A 141 0.70 5.19 -11.34
C HIS A 141 0.55 5.69 -9.91
N TYR A 142 1.34 6.69 -9.49
CA TYR A 142 1.20 7.25 -8.15
C TYR A 142 -0.15 7.95 -7.94
N ILE A 143 -0.60 8.76 -8.92
CA ILE A 143 -1.93 9.36 -8.92
C ILE A 143 -3.03 8.30 -8.83
N PHE A 144 -2.89 7.20 -9.57
CA PHE A 144 -3.84 6.08 -9.50
C PHE A 144 -3.85 5.42 -8.11
N VAL A 145 -2.68 5.16 -7.52
CA VAL A 145 -2.54 4.62 -6.16
C VAL A 145 -3.24 5.51 -5.14
N LEU A 146 -3.01 6.83 -5.18
CA LEU A 146 -3.63 7.78 -4.25
C LEU A 146 -5.15 7.85 -4.41
N ASN A 147 -5.64 7.95 -5.64
CA ASN A 147 -7.07 7.96 -5.93
C ASN A 147 -7.76 6.67 -5.46
N MET A 148 -7.15 5.51 -5.71
CA MET A 148 -7.68 4.22 -5.27
C MET A 148 -7.65 4.06 -3.75
N GLY A 149 -6.50 4.35 -3.12
CA GLY A 149 -6.27 4.20 -1.69
C GLY A 149 -7.13 5.13 -0.83
N LEU A 150 -7.30 6.38 -1.27
CA LEU A 150 -8.10 7.40 -0.59
C LEU A 150 -9.53 7.50 -1.12
N LYS A 151 -9.92 6.60 -2.04
CA LYS A 151 -11.27 6.49 -2.62
C LYS A 151 -11.79 7.83 -3.17
N THR A 152 -10.97 8.45 -4.00
CA THR A 152 -11.22 9.78 -4.58
C THR A 152 -10.75 9.84 -6.03
N THR A 153 -10.98 10.97 -6.69
CA THR A 153 -10.46 11.28 -8.03
C THR A 153 -9.73 12.62 -8.08
N ILE A 154 -9.61 13.33 -6.95
CA ILE A 154 -9.09 14.71 -6.94
C ILE A 154 -7.63 14.78 -7.39
N PHE A 155 -6.84 13.73 -7.15
CA PHE A 155 -5.42 13.70 -7.51
C PHE A 155 -5.23 13.72 -9.03
N SER A 156 -6.24 13.34 -9.83
CA SER A 156 -6.18 13.43 -11.29
C SER A 156 -6.07 14.87 -11.81
N GLN A 157 -6.37 15.87 -10.99
CA GLN A 157 -6.29 17.30 -11.34
C GLN A 157 -5.01 17.97 -10.83
N VAL A 158 -4.18 17.24 -10.08
CA VAL A 158 -2.94 17.75 -9.51
C VAL A 158 -1.83 17.75 -10.55
N ASN A 159 -1.09 18.86 -10.63
CA ASN A 159 -0.05 19.05 -11.65
C ASN A 159 1.37 19.13 -11.09
N ASN A 160 1.53 19.33 -9.78
CA ASN A 160 2.82 19.51 -9.13
C ASN A 160 2.83 18.95 -7.70
N GLU A 161 4.03 18.84 -7.12
CA GLU A 161 4.26 18.31 -5.77
C GLU A 161 3.44 19.03 -4.71
N TRP A 162 3.43 20.36 -4.75
CA TRP A 162 2.79 21.15 -3.72
C TRP A 162 1.26 20.98 -3.72
N GLU A 163 0.63 20.95 -4.90
CA GLU A 163 -0.80 20.61 -5.03
C GLU A 163 -1.09 19.19 -4.55
N LEU A 164 -0.18 18.24 -4.79
CA LEU A 164 -0.32 16.85 -4.34
C LEU A 164 -0.31 16.77 -2.82
N LEU A 165 0.72 17.32 -2.19
CA LEU A 165 0.89 17.32 -0.74
C LEU A 165 -0.31 17.99 -0.05
N ARG A 166 -0.73 19.15 -0.54
CA ARG A 166 -1.90 19.84 0.01
C ARG A 166 -3.18 19.03 -0.14
N SER A 167 -3.32 18.27 -1.23
CA SER A 167 -4.46 17.38 -1.43
C SER A 167 -4.41 16.20 -0.46
N ILE A 168 -3.24 15.61 -0.21
CA ILE A 168 -3.06 14.56 0.80
C ILE A 168 -3.45 15.09 2.19
N ASP A 169 -3.00 16.29 2.57
CA ASP A 169 -3.29 16.90 3.87
C ASP A 169 -4.79 16.96 4.18
N THR A 170 -5.65 17.17 3.17
CA THR A 170 -7.10 17.21 3.36
C THR A 170 -7.70 15.90 3.88
N PHE A 171 -7.08 14.75 3.61
CA PHE A 171 -7.53 13.43 4.09
C PHE A 171 -7.04 13.11 5.51
N TYR A 172 -6.02 13.83 5.99
CA TYR A 172 -5.34 13.64 7.27
C TYR A 172 -5.37 14.91 8.13
N PHE A 173 -6.45 15.69 8.04
CA PHE A 173 -6.62 16.94 8.80
C PHE A 173 -6.60 16.72 10.33
N ASP A 174 -6.87 15.50 10.79
CA ASP A 174 -6.86 15.06 12.18
C ASP A 174 -5.50 14.48 12.62
N PHE A 175 -4.45 14.63 11.80
CA PHE A 175 -3.13 14.07 12.06
C PHE A 175 -2.57 14.47 13.43
N ASN A 176 -2.25 13.47 14.25
CA ASN A 176 -1.72 13.69 15.59
C ASN A 176 -0.18 13.71 15.62
N LYS A 177 0.39 14.92 15.52
CA LYS A 177 1.83 15.19 15.61
C LYS A 177 2.54 14.66 16.86
N SER A 178 1.81 14.36 17.94
CA SER A 178 2.40 13.87 19.20
C SER A 178 2.66 12.37 19.22
N LYS A 179 2.06 11.60 18.30
CA LYS A 179 2.17 10.13 18.30
C LYS A 179 3.49 9.62 17.70
N ASP A 180 4.01 10.30 16.70
CA ASP A 180 5.24 9.90 16.01
C ASP A 180 6.04 11.15 15.63
N PRO A 181 7.27 11.36 16.16
CA PRO A 181 8.07 12.55 15.87
C PRO A 181 8.66 12.55 14.44
N SER A 182 8.59 11.45 13.69
CA SER A 182 9.20 11.31 12.37
C SER A 182 8.71 12.36 11.36
N TRP A 183 7.52 12.93 11.58
CA TRP A 183 7.01 14.03 10.73
C TRP A 183 7.94 15.24 10.68
N GLN A 184 8.76 15.46 11.71
CA GLN A 184 9.67 16.59 11.80
C GLN A 184 10.83 16.51 10.80
N TYR A 185 11.07 15.33 10.21
CA TYR A 185 12.16 15.08 9.26
C TYR A 185 11.67 14.89 7.81
N LEU A 186 10.39 15.20 7.54
CA LEU A 186 9.77 15.11 6.21
C LEU A 186 9.78 16.44 5.44
N LEU A 187 10.30 17.51 6.04
CA LEU A 187 10.47 18.87 5.49
C LEU A 187 11.94 19.26 5.53
#